data_AF-A0A1I0U506-F1
#
_entry.id   AF-A0A1I0U506-F1
#
_cell.length_a   1.000
_cell.length_b   1.000
_cell.length_c   1.000
_cell.angle_alpha   90.00
_cell.angle_beta   90.00
_cell.angle_gamma   90.00
#
_symmetry.space_group_name_H-M   'P 1'
#
loop_
_entity.id
_entity.type
_entity.pdbx_description
1 polymer ?
#
loop_
_entity_poly.entity_id
_entity_poly.type
_entity_poly.pdbx_seq_one_letter_code
_entity_poly.pdbx_strand_id
1 'polypeptide(L)'
;MNRLAHHQGIHKFLTMLGLALYFSKPVMKHLVHIVDAMITKGFSGTLTDLHHGSFHPNHRTTLSHFFTKSPWEEETLLRKLQQWVLH
;
A
#
# COMPACT_ATOMS: atom_id res chain seq x y z
N MET A 1 15.25 2.19 14.28
CA MET A 1 14.22 1.41 13.56
C MET A 1 12.87 1.64 14.24
N ASN A 2 11.98 2.45 13.63
CA ASN A 2 10.61 2.73 14.10
C ASN A 2 9.54 2.28 13.07
N ARG A 3 9.90 1.39 12.13
CA ARG A 3 9.07 1.06 10.95
C ARG A 3 7.77 0.33 11.29
N LEU A 4 7.76 -0.45 12.37
CA LEU A 4 6.52 -1.04 12.91
C LEU A 4 5.51 0.05 13.32
N ALA A 5 5.99 1.17 13.87
CA ALA A 5 5.14 2.30 14.20
C ALA A 5 4.60 3.00 12.95
N HIS A 6 5.41 3.13 11.90
CA HIS A 6 4.96 3.68 10.60
C HIS A 6 3.92 2.78 9.92
N HIS A 7 4.14 1.46 9.89
CA HIS A 7 3.16 0.49 9.36
C HIS A 7 1.85 0.56 10.13
N GLN A 8 1.91 0.70 11.45
CA GLN A 8 0.71 0.85 12.27
C GLN A 8 -0.02 2.17 11.96
N GLY A 9 0.71 3.27 11.76
CA GLY A 9 0.13 4.56 11.36
C GLY A 9 -0.55 4.48 9.99
N ILE A 10 0.12 3.92 8.99
CA ILE A 10 -0.41 3.72 7.65
C ILE A 10 -1.65 2.80 7.69
N HIS A 11 -1.57 1.68 8.41
CA HIS A 11 -2.69 0.76 8.55
C HIS A 11 -3.91 1.43 9.19
N LYS A 12 -3.69 2.20 10.27
CA LYS A 12 -4.76 2.99 10.92
C LYS A 12 -5.38 4.00 9.95
N PHE A 13 -4.55 4.71 9.18
CA PHE A 13 -5.02 5.65 8.16
C PHE A 13 -5.88 4.96 7.10
N LEU A 14 -5.41 3.85 6.51
CA LEU A 14 -6.17 3.09 5.51
C LEU A 14 -7.49 2.52 6.10
N THR A 15 -7.48 2.14 7.38
CA THR A 15 -8.69 1.70 8.09
C THR A 15 -9.68 2.86 8.29
N MET A 16 -9.19 4.04 8.66
CA MET A 16 -9.99 5.26 8.81
C MET A 16 -10.66 5.68 7.49
N LEU A 17 -9.99 5.48 6.35
CA LEU A 17 -10.60 5.65 5.01
C LEU A 17 -11.70 4.61 4.69
N GLY A 18 -11.94 3.65 5.58
CA GLY A 18 -12.94 2.60 5.41
C GLY A 18 -12.51 1.46 4.48
N LEU A 19 -11.25 1.41 4.04
CA LEU A 19 -10.75 0.43 3.07
C LEU A 19 -10.79 -1.01 3.60
N ALA A 20 -10.70 -1.19 4.92
CA ALA A 20 -10.82 -2.49 5.56
C ALA A 20 -12.19 -3.17 5.34
N LEU A 21 -13.21 -2.42 4.92
CA LEU A 21 -14.53 -2.97 4.56
C LEU A 21 -14.59 -3.52 3.13
N TYR A 22 -13.68 -3.10 2.26
CA TYR A 22 -13.69 -3.43 0.83
C TYR A 22 -12.55 -4.38 0.44
N PHE A 23 -11.45 -4.37 1.19
CA PHE A 23 -10.23 -5.09 0.84
C PHE A 23 -9.92 -6.22 1.81
N SER A 24 -9.45 -7.32 1.24
CA SER A 24 -8.96 -8.46 2.02
C SER A 24 -7.69 -8.11 2.79
N LYS A 25 -7.39 -8.88 3.84
CA LYS A 25 -6.16 -8.69 4.64
C LYS A 25 -4.87 -8.69 3.78
N PRO A 26 -4.71 -9.57 2.76
CA PRO A 26 -3.55 -9.53 1.87
C PRO A 26 -3.45 -8.22 1.08
N VAL A 27 -4.56 -7.72 0.53
CA VAL A 27 -4.58 -6.44 -0.21
C VAL A 27 -4.19 -5.29 0.72
N MET A 28 -4.79 -5.22 1.91
CA MET A 28 -4.43 -4.21 2.92
C MET A 28 -2.96 -4.25 3.29
N LYS A 29 -2.38 -5.45 3.46
CA LYS A 29 -0.95 -5.62 3.75
C LYS A 29 -0.09 -5.08 2.61
N HIS A 30 -0.42 -5.39 1.35
CA HIS A 30 0.28 -4.84 0.20
C HIS A 30 0.21 -3.31 0.15
N LEU A 31 -0.97 -2.72 0.39
CA LEU A 31 -1.12 -1.26 0.41
C LEU A 31 -0.26 -0.59 1.50
N VAL A 32 -0.18 -1.17 2.70
CA VAL A 32 0.70 -0.66 3.77
C VAL A 32 2.16 -0.64 3.32
N HIS A 33 2.63 -1.74 2.74
CA HIS A 33 4.00 -1.85 2.23
C HIS A 33 4.27 -0.88 1.07
N ILE A 34 3.29 -0.66 0.20
CA ILE A 34 3.40 0.27 -0.92
C ILE A 34 3.58 1.70 -0.41
N VAL A 35 2.70 2.15 0.48
CA VAL A 35 2.77 3.49 1.06
C VAL A 35 4.06 3.70 1.84
N ASP A 36 4.49 2.73 2.65
CA ASP A 36 5.76 2.80 3.40
C ASP A 36 6.98 2.98 2.48
N ALA A 37 6.98 2.30 1.33
CA ALA A 37 8.04 2.48 0.33
C ALA A 37 7.97 3.86 -0.33
N MET A 38 6.77 4.33 -0.69
CA MET A 38 6.59 5.62 -1.36
C MET A 38 7.02 6.81 -0.50
N ILE A 39 6.85 6.74 0.82
CA ILE A 39 7.27 7.79 1.76
C ILE A 39 8.73 7.66 2.19
N THR A 40 9.41 6.57 1.80
CA THR A 40 10.84 6.38 2.07
C THR A 40 11.67 7.24 1.12
N LYS A 41 12.65 7.98 1.66
CA LYS A 41 13.54 8.84 0.88
C LYS A 41 14.24 8.04 -0.24
N GLY A 42 14.21 8.57 -1.46
CA GLY A 42 14.85 7.95 -2.63
C GLY A 42 13.93 7.07 -3.49
N PHE A 43 12.63 7.03 -3.20
CA PHE A 43 11.66 6.37 -4.09
C PHE A 43 11.55 7.12 -5.42
N SER A 44 11.87 6.44 -6.53
CA SER A 44 11.82 7.04 -7.89
C SER A 44 10.59 6.62 -8.71
N GLY A 45 9.68 5.85 -8.13
CA GLY A 45 8.47 5.35 -8.81
C GLY A 45 8.62 3.97 -9.44
N THR A 46 9.80 3.34 -9.41
CA THR A 46 9.98 2.02 -10.02
C THR A 46 9.53 0.88 -9.11
N LEU A 47 9.08 -0.23 -9.72
CA LEU A 47 8.76 -1.46 -8.98
C LEU A 47 9.97 -2.02 -8.22
N THR A 48 11.18 -1.74 -8.70
CA THR A 48 12.42 -2.14 -8.04
C THR A 48 12.64 -1.34 -6.76
N ASP A 49 12.42 -0.03 -6.79
CA ASP A 49 12.51 0.82 -5.59
C ASP A 49 11.39 0.51 -4.62
N LEU A 50 10.21 0.16 -5.14
CA LEU A 50 9.09 -0.27 -4.32
C LEU A 50 9.44 -1.55 -3.54
N HIS A 51 10.03 -2.54 -4.21
CA HIS A 51 10.45 -3.79 -3.57
C HIS A 51 11.55 -3.54 -2.52
N HIS A 52 12.58 -2.76 -2.86
CA HIS A 52 13.65 -2.41 -1.93
C HIS A 52 13.15 -1.56 -0.74
N GLY A 53 12.33 -0.55 -1.02
CA GLY A 53 11.83 0.41 -0.03
C GLY A 53 10.78 -0.17 0.91
N SER A 54 9.98 -1.13 0.45
CA SER A 54 8.92 -1.77 1.25
C SER A 54 9.42 -2.88 2.18
N PHE A 55 10.67 -3.35 2.00
CA PHE A 55 11.24 -4.51 2.69
C PHE A 55 10.28 -5.71 2.68
N HIS A 56 9.53 -5.85 1.58
CA HIS A 56 8.52 -6.89 1.48
C HIS A 56 9.21 -8.25 1.60
N PRO A 57 8.80 -9.14 2.51
CA PRO A 57 9.45 -10.45 2.69
C PRO A 57 9.30 -11.37 1.49
N ASN A 58 8.52 -10.95 0.48
CA ASN A 58 8.22 -11.73 -0.70
C ASN A 58 9.01 -11.17 -1.88
N HIS A 59 9.26 -12.01 -2.88
CA HIS A 59 9.99 -11.61 -4.09
C HIS A 59 9.29 -10.45 -4.83
N ARG A 60 10.07 -9.65 -5.55
CA ARG A 60 9.58 -8.57 -6.44
C ARG A 60 8.46 -9.03 -7.38
N THR A 61 8.50 -10.29 -7.80
CA THR A 61 7.46 -10.92 -8.65
C THR A 61 6.09 -10.96 -7.97
N THR A 62 6.01 -11.05 -6.64
CA THR A 62 4.75 -10.96 -5.89
C THR A 62 4.12 -9.57 -6.02
N LEU A 63 4.93 -8.50 -5.96
CA LEU A 63 4.42 -7.14 -6.19
C LEU A 63 3.97 -6.96 -7.64
N SER A 64 4.74 -7.48 -8.60
CA SER A 64 4.34 -7.46 -10.02
C SER A 64 2.99 -8.16 -10.22
N HIS A 65 2.83 -9.35 -9.64
CA HIS A 65 1.57 -10.10 -9.69
C HIS A 65 0.42 -9.36 -9.01
N PHE A 66 0.69 -8.68 -7.89
CA PHE A 66 -0.31 -7.87 -7.19
C PHE A 66 -0.90 -6.80 -8.11
N PHE A 67 -0.05 -6.04 -8.83
CA PHE A 67 -0.51 -4.99 -9.74
C PHE A 67 -1.12 -5.49 -11.05
N THR A 68 -0.74 -6.68 -11.53
CA THR A 68 -1.11 -7.13 -12.89
C THR A 68 -2.18 -8.23 -12.92
N LYS A 69 -2.35 -8.96 -11.81
CA LYS A 69 -3.16 -10.19 -11.79
C LYS A 69 -4.05 -10.33 -10.55
N SER A 70 -3.91 -9.48 -9.54
CA SER A 70 -4.73 -9.60 -8.33
C SER A 70 -6.12 -8.99 -8.56
N PRO A 71 -7.21 -9.72 -8.24
CA PRO A 71 -8.56 -9.20 -8.39
C PRO A 71 -8.95 -8.34 -7.18
N TRP A 72 -8.47 -7.10 -7.13
CA TRP A 72 -8.91 -6.09 -6.16
C TRP A 72 -9.36 -4.82 -6.88
N GLU A 73 -10.25 -4.06 -6.23
CA GLU A 73 -10.92 -2.92 -6.85
C GLU A 73 -10.09 -1.64 -6.61
N GLU A 74 -9.26 -1.29 -7.59
CA GLU A 74 -8.38 -0.11 -7.59
C GLU A 74 -9.15 1.24 -7.64
N GLU A 75 -10.26 1.31 -8.37
CA GLU A 75 -11.14 2.49 -8.40
C GLU A 75 -11.76 2.77 -7.02
N THR A 76 -12.07 1.75 -6.22
CA THR A 76 -12.56 1.93 -4.86
C THR A 76 -11.51 2.62 -4.00
N LEU A 77 -10.23 2.25 -4.14
CA LEU A 77 -9.15 2.95 -3.48
C LEU A 77 -9.09 4.41 -3.95
N LEU A 78 -9.10 4.64 -5.27
CA LEU A 78 -9.07 5.98 -5.85
C LEU A 78 -10.22 6.86 -5.33
N ARG A 79 -11.46 6.33 -5.36
CA ARG A 79 -12.66 7.03 -4.89
C ARG A 79 -12.54 7.42 -3.42
N LYS A 80 -12.10 6.49 -2.55
CA LYS A 80 -11.93 6.79 -1.12
C LYS A 80 -10.86 7.84 -0.85
N LEU A 81 -9.75 7.79 -1.59
CA LEU A 81 -8.70 8.81 -1.51
C LEU A 81 -9.18 10.18 -2.00
N GLN A 82 -9.88 10.23 -3.14
CA GLN A 82 -10.46 11.47 -3.67
C GLN A 82 -11.47 12.09 -2.71
N GLN A 83 -12.36 11.26 -2.15
CA GLN A 83 -13.30 11.71 -1.11
C GLN A 83 -12.56 12.35 0.06
N TRP A 84 -11.50 11.71 0.55
CA TRP A 84 -10.72 12.26 1.66
C TRP A 84 -10.01 13.58 1.34
N VAL A 85 -9.52 13.78 0.10
CA VAL A 85 -8.85 15.04 -0.31
C VAL A 85 -9.82 16.19 -0.56
N LEU A 86 -11.03 15.88 -1.04
CA LEU A 86 -12.05 16.88 -1.41
C LEU A 86 -12.94 17.29 -0.23
N HIS A 87 -12.77 16.65 0.93
CA HIS A 87 -13.42 16.98 2.20
C HIS A 87 -12.53 17.91 3.03
#